data_AF-A0A1D9QFS7-F1
#
_entry.id   AF-A0A1D9QFS7-F1
#
_cell.length_a   1.000
_cell.length_b   1.000
_cell.length_c   1.000
_cell.angle_alpha   90.00
_cell.angle_beta   90.00
_cell.angle_gamma   90.00
#
_symmetry.space_group_name_H-M   'P 1'
#
loop_
_entity.id
_entity.type
_entity.pdbx_description
1 polymer ?
#
loop_
_entity_poly.entity_id
_entity_poly.type
_entity_poly.pdbx_seq_one_letter_code
_entity_poly.pdbx_strand_id
1 'polypeptide(L)'
;MKFHDFLTLSLLPLSLSAKICPMPYNSSPLIDDSPAITTAVTSCGANSTILFQPNVTYNLLTPLNFRDLDSVTFSFEGNVSLSENVTAVQLVVNNTRTYPGRWIKIQGTNITFQGSESTDGGWFLAHGEKWWKNPGDSSQGGRPHWFGFTVNGLKISNIRVLNPVAWVFNIGGSDVEMRNVLIDARSTDGFPFNTDGIDLSASNVLIDGLEVHNGDDVINVSPPSTNVTVRNVIASGTHGLSVSCAGNSGGNYTFENAYIYDSLMAARFKGAIGKTCNISDVTWKNIEVKNVSFPIHFIADYYDQEKGIPAGTNTSISAFASHFTWQGINGSVAAVVGDGTCVTDPCWYATTGESPNNGMYLLCHDHAHCEDFHFEGIDLTTAKGAPAGEICTGLEGVEDMGVTCVNGTIAAK
;
A
#
# COMPACT_ATOMS: atom_id res chain seq x y z
N MET A 1 63.89 4.16 26.77
CA MET A 1 62.56 3.74 26.28
C MET A 1 62.46 4.13 24.82
N LYS A 2 62.46 3.17 23.89
CA LYS A 2 62.21 3.39 22.46
C LYS A 2 60.74 3.08 22.21
N PHE A 3 59.94 4.09 21.88
CA PHE A 3 58.60 3.88 21.34
C PHE A 3 58.74 3.53 19.86
N HIS A 4 58.24 2.34 19.49
CA HIS A 4 58.05 1.97 18.09
C HIS A 4 56.66 2.46 17.67
N ASP A 5 56.63 3.39 16.72
CA ASP A 5 55.41 3.77 16.02
C ASP A 5 54.99 2.59 15.13
N PHE A 6 53.90 1.93 15.51
CA PHE A 6 53.19 1.01 14.62
C PHE A 6 52.29 1.84 13.71
N LEU A 7 52.70 1.98 12.44
CA LEU A 7 51.84 2.44 11.37
C LEU A 7 50.72 1.40 11.17
N THR A 8 49.53 1.67 11.68
CA THR A 8 48.32 0.93 11.31
C THR A 8 47.96 1.29 9.87
N LEU A 9 48.27 0.39 8.95
CA LEU A 9 47.82 0.46 7.57
C LEU A 9 46.29 0.25 7.55
N SER A 10 45.55 1.35 7.51
CA SER A 10 44.11 1.36 7.23
C SER A 10 43.90 0.84 5.82
N LEU A 11 43.45 -0.41 5.71
CA LEU A 11 42.86 -0.95 4.48
C LEU A 11 41.53 -0.22 4.27
N LEU A 12 41.53 0.81 3.42
CA LEU A 12 40.30 1.30 2.81
C LEU A 12 39.63 0.12 2.09
N PRO A 13 38.33 -0.14 2.33
CA PRO A 13 37.63 -1.18 1.57
C PRO A 13 37.70 -0.79 0.09
N LEU A 14 38.30 -1.66 -0.73
CA LEU A 14 38.17 -1.55 -2.18
C LEU A 14 36.67 -1.61 -2.49
N SER A 15 36.10 -0.48 -2.88
CA SER A 15 34.82 -0.45 -3.59
C SER A 15 35.03 -1.20 -4.90
N LEU A 16 34.63 -2.48 -4.94
CA LEU A 16 34.40 -3.15 -6.22
C LEU A 16 33.24 -2.39 -6.88
N SER A 17 33.51 -1.69 -7.96
CA SER A 17 32.48 -1.12 -8.83
C SER A 17 31.54 -2.25 -9.26
N ALA A 18 30.25 -2.15 -8.92
CA ALA A 18 29.25 -3.13 -9.34
C ALA A 18 29.27 -3.27 -10.87
N LYS A 19 29.16 -4.52 -11.36
CA LYS A 19 29.11 -4.81 -12.80
C LYS A 19 27.81 -4.25 -13.37
N ILE A 20 27.89 -3.37 -14.38
CA ILE A 20 26.70 -2.82 -15.04
C ILE A 20 26.35 -3.67 -16.26
N CYS A 21 25.09 -4.11 -16.36
CA CYS A 21 24.54 -4.89 -17.46
C CYS A 21 23.36 -4.14 -18.09
N PRO A 22 23.54 -3.51 -19.26
CA PRO A 22 22.43 -2.95 -20.03
C PRO A 22 21.47 -4.05 -20.48
N MET A 23 20.18 -3.83 -20.29
CA MET A 23 19.15 -4.81 -20.65
C MET A 23 18.89 -4.79 -22.16
N PRO A 24 18.77 -5.97 -22.79
CA PRO A 24 18.38 -6.07 -24.20
C PRO A 24 16.95 -5.56 -24.37
N TYR A 25 16.69 -4.94 -25.52
CA TYR A 25 15.39 -4.41 -25.89
C TYR A 25 15.15 -4.55 -27.38
N ASN A 26 13.88 -4.54 -27.77
CA ASN A 26 13.43 -4.48 -29.14
C ASN A 26 12.79 -3.11 -29.42
N SER A 27 12.96 -2.61 -30.64
CA SER A 27 12.33 -1.34 -31.05
C SER A 27 10.84 -1.45 -31.34
N SER A 28 10.32 -2.67 -31.46
CA SER A 28 8.90 -2.92 -31.73
C SER A 28 8.14 -3.18 -30.42
N PRO A 29 7.02 -2.47 -30.16
CA PRO A 29 6.19 -2.69 -28.97
C PRO A 29 5.45 -4.05 -28.99
N LEU A 30 5.54 -4.79 -30.10
CA LEU A 30 4.91 -6.10 -30.28
C LEU A 30 5.84 -7.27 -29.94
N ILE A 31 7.12 -7.00 -29.63
CA ILE A 31 8.09 -8.04 -29.31
C ILE A 31 8.32 -8.04 -27.80
N ASP A 32 8.24 -9.23 -27.20
CA ASP A 32 8.45 -9.43 -25.78
C ASP A 32 9.94 -9.36 -25.42
N ASP A 33 10.31 -8.37 -24.62
CA ASP A 33 11.68 -8.21 -24.12
C ASP A 33 11.98 -9.13 -22.92
N SER A 34 10.94 -9.65 -22.25
CA SER A 34 11.06 -10.41 -21.01
C SER A 34 11.99 -11.63 -21.07
N PRO A 35 12.00 -12.48 -22.13
CA PRO A 35 12.89 -13.64 -22.20
C PRO A 35 14.39 -13.25 -22.29
N ALA A 36 14.68 -12.20 -23.06
CA ALA A 36 16.04 -11.72 -23.24
C ALA A 36 16.54 -11.03 -21.95
N ILE A 37 15.69 -10.23 -21.31
CA ILE A 37 15.96 -9.63 -19.99
C ILE A 37 16.21 -10.71 -18.95
N THR A 38 15.37 -11.75 -18.89
CA THR A 38 15.53 -12.86 -17.92
C THR A 38 16.90 -13.54 -18.06
N THR A 39 17.32 -13.79 -19.30
CA THR A 39 18.63 -14.37 -19.61
C THR A 39 19.78 -13.43 -19.22
N ALA A 40 19.64 -12.14 -19.52
CA ALA A 40 20.65 -11.13 -19.23
C ALA A 40 20.83 -10.90 -17.72
N VAL A 41 19.75 -10.81 -16.95
CA VAL A 41 19.80 -10.67 -15.48
C VAL A 41 20.49 -11.87 -14.85
N THR A 42 20.11 -13.09 -15.24
CA THR A 42 20.73 -14.33 -14.75
C THR A 42 22.24 -14.37 -15.05
N SER A 43 22.63 -13.95 -16.26
CA SER A 43 24.03 -13.90 -16.68
C SER A 43 24.81 -12.76 -16.01
N CYS A 44 24.13 -11.70 -15.58
CA CYS A 44 24.75 -10.58 -14.90
C CYS A 44 25.26 -11.00 -13.52
N GLY A 45 24.42 -11.74 -12.78
CA GLY A 45 24.73 -12.34 -11.49
C GLY A 45 24.67 -11.36 -10.31
N ALA A 46 25.11 -11.82 -9.14
CA ALA A 46 25.17 -11.02 -7.92
C ALA A 46 26.14 -9.83 -8.04
N ASN A 47 26.00 -8.85 -7.14
CA ASN A 47 26.86 -7.65 -7.07
C ASN A 47 26.88 -6.85 -8.37
N SER A 48 25.68 -6.63 -8.94
CA SER A 48 25.53 -6.04 -10.26
C SER A 48 24.42 -4.99 -10.33
N THR A 49 24.49 -4.18 -11.38
CA THR A 49 23.46 -3.22 -11.76
C THR A 49 22.84 -3.64 -13.09
N ILE A 50 21.55 -3.98 -13.05
CA ILE A 50 20.69 -4.24 -14.19
C ILE A 50 20.16 -2.89 -14.68
N LEU A 51 20.66 -2.43 -15.83
CA LEU A 51 20.36 -1.10 -16.36
C LEU A 51 19.32 -1.17 -17.48
N PHE A 52 18.14 -0.61 -17.22
CA PHE A 52 17.17 -0.26 -18.25
C PHE A 52 17.51 1.14 -18.76
N GLN A 53 18.00 1.22 -19.99
CA GLN A 53 18.65 2.42 -20.55
C GLN A 53 17.66 3.59 -20.78
N PRO A 54 18.12 4.85 -20.65
CA PRO A 54 17.26 6.01 -20.94
C PRO A 54 16.82 6.04 -22.40
N ASN A 55 15.69 6.68 -22.68
CA ASN A 55 15.08 6.78 -24.01
C ASN A 55 14.73 5.41 -24.66
N VAL A 56 14.57 4.37 -23.85
CA VAL A 56 14.10 3.05 -24.27
C VAL A 56 12.79 2.73 -23.54
N THR A 57 11.84 2.15 -24.25
CA THR A 57 10.66 1.51 -23.65
C THR A 57 10.81 0.00 -23.81
N TYR A 58 10.95 -0.69 -22.68
CA TYR A 58 11.04 -2.15 -22.61
C TYR A 58 9.63 -2.73 -22.51
N ASN A 59 9.29 -3.68 -23.38
CA ASN A 59 7.96 -4.26 -23.47
C ASN A 59 7.93 -5.61 -22.76
N LEU A 60 7.36 -5.65 -21.56
CA LEU A 60 7.23 -6.90 -20.79
C LEU A 60 5.89 -7.54 -21.11
N LEU A 61 5.85 -8.38 -22.15
CA LEU A 61 4.62 -9.10 -22.54
C LEU A 61 4.43 -10.40 -21.75
N THR A 62 5.48 -10.89 -21.10
CA THR A 62 5.41 -11.97 -20.11
C THR A 62 6.09 -11.60 -18.79
N PRO A 63 5.77 -12.27 -17.66
CA PRO A 63 6.27 -11.91 -16.35
C PRO A 63 7.77 -12.19 -16.18
N LEU A 64 8.44 -11.34 -15.41
CA LEU A 64 9.79 -11.57 -14.90
C LEU A 64 9.70 -12.21 -13.51
N ASN A 65 10.46 -13.29 -13.30
CA ASN A 65 10.45 -14.03 -12.04
C ASN A 65 11.86 -14.45 -11.66
N PHE A 66 12.47 -13.73 -10.73
CA PHE A 66 13.83 -13.95 -10.28
C PHE A 66 13.83 -14.45 -8.83
N ARG A 67 14.67 -15.46 -8.58
CA ARG A 67 14.89 -16.04 -7.26
C ARG A 67 16.36 -15.99 -6.93
N ASP A 68 16.66 -16.05 -5.64
CA ASP A 68 18.02 -16.17 -5.11
C ASP A 68 18.96 -15.04 -5.61
N LEU A 69 18.40 -13.85 -5.87
CA LEU A 69 19.20 -12.67 -6.19
C LEU A 69 19.95 -12.21 -4.93
N ASP A 70 21.17 -11.73 -5.10
CA ASP A 70 21.98 -11.20 -4.01
C ASP A 70 22.70 -9.93 -4.47
N SER A 71 22.45 -8.83 -3.75
CA SER A 71 23.16 -7.57 -3.95
C SER A 71 23.04 -7.05 -5.39
N VAL A 72 21.79 -7.01 -5.90
CA VAL A 72 21.44 -6.58 -7.26
C VAL A 72 20.68 -5.26 -7.24
N THR A 73 21.11 -4.31 -8.07
CA THR A 73 20.41 -3.05 -8.31
C THR A 73 19.72 -3.09 -9.67
N PHE A 74 18.42 -2.84 -9.73
CA PHE A 74 17.66 -2.58 -10.94
C PHE A 74 17.52 -1.06 -11.11
N SER A 75 18.19 -0.51 -12.12
CA SER A 75 18.20 0.93 -12.46
C SER A 75 17.28 1.16 -13.67
N PHE A 76 16.18 1.87 -13.46
CA PHE A 76 15.16 2.16 -14.46
C PHE A 76 15.29 3.59 -14.99
N GLU A 77 16.21 3.79 -15.94
CA GLU A 77 16.33 5.06 -16.67
C GLU A 77 15.35 5.14 -17.85
N GLY A 78 15.04 3.98 -18.45
CA GLY A 78 14.01 3.82 -19.47
C GLY A 78 12.64 3.47 -18.91
N ASN A 79 11.63 3.49 -19.77
CA ASN A 79 10.27 3.08 -19.41
C ASN A 79 10.12 1.56 -19.51
N VAL A 80 9.21 1.01 -18.72
CA VAL A 80 8.80 -0.39 -18.76
C VAL A 80 7.31 -0.42 -19.03
N SER A 81 6.89 -1.06 -20.13
CA SER A 81 5.50 -1.11 -20.56
C SER A 81 4.92 -2.51 -20.42
N LEU A 82 3.73 -2.58 -19.84
CA LEU A 82 2.82 -3.72 -20.02
C LEU A 82 2.23 -3.68 -21.45
N SER A 83 1.67 -4.79 -21.91
CA SER A 83 0.87 -4.79 -23.15
C SER A 83 -0.42 -3.99 -23.00
N GLU A 84 -0.76 -3.14 -23.97
CA GLU A 84 -2.07 -2.51 -24.08
C GLU A 84 -3.19 -3.48 -24.46
N ASN A 85 -2.86 -4.69 -24.93
CA ASN A 85 -3.84 -5.69 -25.32
C ASN A 85 -4.34 -6.46 -24.10
N VAL A 86 -5.49 -6.03 -23.57
CA VAL A 86 -6.18 -6.65 -22.43
C VAL A 86 -6.29 -8.16 -22.58
N THR A 87 -6.74 -8.66 -23.74
CA THR A 87 -6.90 -10.11 -23.97
C THR A 87 -5.56 -10.86 -23.90
N ALA A 88 -4.48 -10.29 -24.44
CA ALA A 88 -3.16 -10.90 -24.37
C ALA A 88 -2.66 -10.99 -22.92
N VAL A 89 -2.86 -9.94 -22.13
CA VAL A 89 -2.52 -9.93 -20.71
C VAL A 89 -3.37 -10.95 -19.93
N GLN A 90 -4.68 -11.01 -20.17
CA GLN A 90 -5.57 -11.98 -19.53
C GLN A 90 -5.15 -13.44 -19.83
N LEU A 91 -4.70 -13.74 -21.06
CA LEU A 91 -4.20 -15.07 -21.41
C LEU A 91 -2.95 -15.45 -20.59
N VAL A 92 -2.07 -14.48 -20.29
CA VAL A 92 -0.92 -14.70 -19.41
C VAL A 92 -1.36 -14.91 -17.96
N VAL A 93 -2.20 -14.02 -17.42
CA VAL A 93 -2.67 -14.08 -16.03
C VAL A 93 -3.42 -15.37 -15.73
N ASN A 94 -4.28 -15.82 -16.65
CA ASN A 94 -5.05 -17.06 -16.50
C ASN A 94 -4.20 -18.34 -16.62
N ASN A 95 -2.93 -18.23 -17.01
CA ASN A 95 -2.00 -19.35 -17.07
C ASN A 95 -1.05 -19.33 -15.87
N THR A 96 -1.41 -20.05 -14.80
CA THR A 96 -0.63 -20.14 -13.55
C THR A 96 0.78 -20.74 -13.71
N ARG A 97 1.09 -21.38 -14.84
CA ARG A 97 2.46 -21.83 -15.15
C ARG A 97 3.36 -20.68 -15.60
N THR A 98 2.78 -19.63 -16.18
CA THR A 98 3.50 -18.46 -16.70
C THR A 98 3.42 -17.29 -15.73
N TYR A 99 2.25 -17.05 -15.14
CA TYR A 99 2.03 -15.96 -14.21
C TYR A 99 2.27 -16.39 -12.75
N PRO A 100 3.35 -15.92 -12.10
CA PRO A 100 3.71 -16.32 -10.74
C PRO A 100 2.91 -15.54 -9.67
N GLY A 101 1.82 -14.90 -10.07
CA GLY A 101 0.97 -14.01 -9.26
C GLY A 101 1.33 -12.53 -9.34
N ARG A 102 2.49 -12.18 -9.91
CA ARG A 102 2.99 -10.80 -10.10
C ARG A 102 3.74 -10.71 -11.42
N TRP A 103 3.71 -9.56 -12.08
CA TRP A 103 4.37 -9.39 -13.37
C TRP A 103 5.88 -9.22 -13.24
N ILE A 104 6.35 -8.63 -12.13
CA ILE A 104 7.75 -8.63 -11.72
C ILE A 104 7.82 -9.21 -10.32
N LYS A 105 8.36 -10.43 -10.19
CA LYS A 105 8.51 -11.13 -8.92
C LYS A 105 9.99 -11.29 -8.58
N ILE A 106 10.38 -10.82 -7.40
CA ILE A 106 11.75 -10.84 -6.92
C ILE A 106 11.83 -11.54 -5.56
N GLN A 107 12.73 -12.52 -5.46
CA GLN A 107 13.12 -13.14 -4.21
C GLN A 107 14.65 -13.07 -4.08
N GLY A 108 15.16 -12.65 -2.92
CA GLY A 108 16.59 -12.41 -2.76
C GLY A 108 16.97 -11.58 -1.53
N THR A 109 18.23 -11.19 -1.47
CA THR A 109 18.81 -10.37 -0.38
C THR A 109 19.48 -9.13 -0.98
N ASN A 110 19.40 -7.99 -0.29
CA ASN A 110 20.03 -6.73 -0.71
C ASN A 110 19.64 -6.30 -2.13
N ILE A 111 18.34 -6.17 -2.37
CA ILE A 111 17.80 -5.78 -3.67
C ILE A 111 17.51 -4.27 -3.67
N THR A 112 17.95 -3.58 -4.73
CA THR A 112 17.63 -2.16 -4.93
C THR A 112 16.85 -1.98 -6.24
N PHE A 113 15.75 -1.25 -6.20
CA PHE A 113 15.05 -0.72 -7.37
C PHE A 113 15.19 0.81 -7.34
N GLN A 114 15.74 1.37 -8.39
CA GLN A 114 15.99 2.80 -8.52
C GLN A 114 15.39 3.30 -9.84
N GLY A 115 14.43 4.21 -9.77
CA GLY A 115 13.91 4.90 -10.94
C GLY A 115 14.72 6.15 -11.27
N SER A 116 14.56 6.61 -12.52
CA SER A 116 15.23 7.81 -13.02
C SER A 116 14.87 9.06 -12.23
N GLU A 117 15.84 9.95 -12.03
CA GLU A 117 15.59 11.31 -11.53
C GLU A 117 15.00 12.23 -12.62
N SER A 118 15.12 11.85 -13.90
CA SER A 118 14.49 12.56 -15.01
C SER A 118 12.99 12.31 -15.06
N THR A 119 12.18 13.28 -15.48
CA THR A 119 10.74 13.09 -15.74
C THR A 119 10.44 12.36 -17.04
N ASP A 120 11.42 12.26 -17.94
CA ASP A 120 11.24 11.78 -19.32
C ASP A 120 11.42 10.25 -19.47
N GLY A 121 11.79 9.55 -18.39
CA GLY A 121 12.07 8.11 -18.38
C GLY A 121 11.72 7.46 -17.04
N GLY A 122 11.99 6.17 -16.86
CA GLY A 122 11.76 5.47 -15.59
C GLY A 122 10.29 5.23 -15.20
N TRP A 123 9.35 5.31 -16.15
CA TRP A 123 7.93 5.04 -15.90
C TRP A 123 7.60 3.56 -16.09
N PHE A 124 6.81 3.01 -15.18
CA PHE A 124 6.08 1.76 -15.38
C PHE A 124 4.69 2.06 -15.95
N LEU A 125 4.52 1.81 -17.25
CA LEU A 125 3.29 2.07 -17.99
C LEU A 125 2.41 0.82 -17.99
N ALA A 126 1.35 0.83 -17.18
CA ALA A 126 0.49 -0.34 -16.99
C ALA A 126 -0.83 -0.32 -17.78
N HIS A 127 -1.20 0.82 -18.38
CA HIS A 127 -2.34 0.94 -19.30
C HIS A 127 -3.69 0.51 -18.69
N GLY A 128 -3.90 0.80 -17.40
CA GLY A 128 -5.09 0.48 -16.62
C GLY A 128 -6.37 1.10 -17.16
N GLU A 129 -6.30 2.23 -17.89
CA GLU A 129 -7.46 2.86 -18.50
C GLU A 129 -8.16 1.97 -19.54
N LYS A 130 -7.46 0.96 -20.08
CA LYS A 130 -8.08 -0.05 -20.95
C LYS A 130 -9.00 -1.00 -20.20
N TRP A 131 -8.86 -1.11 -18.87
CA TRP A 131 -9.53 -2.06 -17.99
C TRP A 131 -10.71 -1.45 -17.23
N TRP A 132 -10.68 -0.15 -16.95
CA TRP A 132 -11.69 0.50 -16.09
C TRP A 132 -12.90 1.08 -16.82
N LYS A 133 -13.11 0.72 -18.09
CA LYS A 133 -14.09 1.39 -18.96
C LYS A 133 -15.56 1.21 -18.55
N ASN A 134 -15.85 0.24 -17.69
CA ASN A 134 -17.21 -0.04 -17.25
C ASN A 134 -17.36 0.40 -15.79
N PRO A 135 -18.04 1.54 -15.54
CA PRO A 135 -18.46 1.88 -14.19
C PRO A 135 -19.28 0.73 -13.62
N GLY A 136 -18.86 0.19 -12.47
CA GLY A 136 -19.55 -0.94 -11.83
C GLY A 136 -18.90 -2.31 -12.03
N ASP A 137 -17.88 -2.44 -12.89
CA ASP A 137 -17.15 -3.71 -13.05
C ASP A 137 -16.02 -3.83 -12.03
N SER A 138 -16.35 -4.36 -10.84
CA SER A 138 -15.40 -4.71 -9.77
C SER A 138 -14.72 -6.07 -9.98
N SER A 139 -14.82 -6.67 -11.17
CA SER A 139 -14.26 -8.00 -11.45
C SER A 139 -12.73 -8.02 -11.31
N GLN A 140 -12.25 -9.01 -10.56
CA GLN A 140 -10.82 -9.29 -10.39
C GLN A 140 -10.24 -10.18 -11.49
N GLY A 141 -11.10 -10.72 -12.37
CA GLY A 141 -10.72 -11.78 -13.30
C GLY A 141 -9.66 -11.35 -14.32
N GLY A 142 -8.52 -12.03 -14.32
CA GLY A 142 -7.49 -11.86 -15.35
C GLY A 142 -6.70 -10.55 -15.29
N ARG A 143 -6.78 -9.79 -14.19
CA ARG A 143 -6.03 -8.54 -13.99
C ARG A 143 -4.61 -8.83 -13.48
N PRO A 144 -3.56 -8.25 -14.09
CA PRO A 144 -2.19 -8.39 -13.59
C PRO A 144 -1.94 -7.48 -12.39
N HIS A 145 -1.06 -7.92 -11.51
CA HIS A 145 -0.55 -7.18 -10.37
C HIS A 145 0.94 -6.92 -10.64
N TRP A 146 1.46 -5.75 -10.27
CA TRP A 146 2.76 -5.31 -10.78
C TRP A 146 3.93 -6.04 -10.11
N PHE A 147 4.24 -5.70 -8.85
CA PHE A 147 5.45 -6.12 -8.16
C PHE A 147 5.16 -7.10 -7.02
N GLY A 148 6.03 -8.10 -6.87
CA GLY A 148 6.06 -9.00 -5.72
C GLY A 148 7.46 -9.15 -5.17
N PHE A 149 7.64 -8.82 -3.89
CA PHE A 149 8.92 -8.92 -3.21
C PHE A 149 8.82 -9.90 -2.04
N THR A 150 9.78 -10.82 -1.95
CA THR A 150 10.04 -11.62 -0.76
C THR A 150 11.54 -11.56 -0.49
N VAL A 151 11.95 -10.60 0.32
CA VAL A 151 13.35 -10.16 0.36
C VAL A 151 13.79 -9.76 1.76
N ASN A 152 15.10 -9.87 2.01
CA ASN A 152 15.76 -9.28 3.17
C ASN A 152 16.69 -8.16 2.68
N GLY A 153 16.43 -6.92 3.07
CA GLY A 153 17.14 -5.76 2.55
C GLY A 153 16.58 -5.34 1.19
N LEU A 154 15.49 -4.58 1.19
CA LEU A 154 14.89 -3.99 -0.01
C LEU A 154 15.03 -2.47 0.02
N LYS A 155 15.54 -1.90 -1.06
CA LYS A 155 15.51 -0.45 -1.28
C LYS A 155 14.72 -0.14 -2.54
N ILE A 156 13.73 0.74 -2.44
CA ILE A 156 12.98 1.25 -3.58
C ILE A 156 13.08 2.77 -3.56
N SER A 157 13.47 3.38 -4.68
CA SER A 157 13.54 4.84 -4.78
C SER A 157 13.12 5.36 -6.15
N ASN A 158 12.42 6.49 -6.18
CA ASN A 158 12.06 7.23 -7.40
C ASN A 158 11.26 6.41 -8.44
N ILE A 159 10.50 5.41 -7.99
CA ILE A 159 9.67 4.60 -8.88
C ILE A 159 8.36 5.32 -9.17
N ARG A 160 7.95 5.32 -10.44
CA ARG A 160 6.69 5.92 -10.90
C ARG A 160 5.88 4.89 -11.68
N VAL A 161 4.64 4.69 -11.27
CA VAL A 161 3.70 3.77 -11.91
C VAL A 161 2.51 4.55 -12.42
N LEU A 162 2.26 4.47 -13.72
CA LEU A 162 1.15 5.14 -14.37
C LEU A 162 0.10 4.10 -14.80
N ASN A 163 -1.15 4.38 -14.43
CA ASN A 163 -2.35 3.60 -14.67
C ASN A 163 -2.15 2.11 -14.33
N PRO A 164 -1.77 1.74 -13.09
CA PRO A 164 -1.66 0.33 -12.68
C PRO A 164 -2.99 -0.40 -12.88
N VAL A 165 -3.04 -1.58 -13.49
CA VAL A 165 -4.34 -2.27 -13.73
C VAL A 165 -5.07 -2.62 -12.42
N ALA A 166 -4.32 -3.06 -11.41
CA ALA A 166 -4.76 -3.45 -10.07
C ALA A 166 -3.58 -3.25 -9.08
N TRP A 167 -3.46 -4.06 -8.02
CA TRP A 167 -2.39 -3.98 -7.00
C TRP A 167 -0.99 -3.71 -7.56
N VAL A 168 -0.31 -2.73 -6.98
CA VAL A 168 1.02 -2.30 -7.42
C VAL A 168 2.13 -3.06 -6.70
N PHE A 169 2.28 -2.87 -5.39
CA PHE A 169 3.35 -3.51 -4.62
C PHE A 169 2.80 -4.54 -3.64
N ASN A 170 3.33 -5.76 -3.66
CA ASN A 170 3.19 -6.71 -2.57
C ASN A 170 4.58 -7.00 -1.98
N ILE A 171 4.79 -6.64 -0.73
CA ILE A 171 6.11 -6.65 -0.08
C ILE A 171 6.05 -7.51 1.18
N GLY A 172 6.83 -8.59 1.19
CA GLY A 172 7.09 -9.43 2.35
C GLY A 172 8.58 -9.57 2.63
N GLY A 173 8.93 -9.98 3.85
CA GLY A 173 10.31 -10.17 4.31
C GLY A 173 10.72 -9.17 5.39
N SER A 174 11.93 -8.63 5.30
CA SER A 174 12.44 -7.68 6.31
C SER A 174 13.36 -6.62 5.72
N ASP A 175 13.54 -5.54 6.49
CA ASP A 175 14.52 -4.48 6.24
C ASP A 175 14.23 -3.78 4.90
N VAL A 176 13.09 -3.10 4.87
CA VAL A 176 12.53 -2.44 3.68
C VAL A 176 12.64 -0.93 3.82
N GLU A 177 13.15 -0.28 2.79
CA GLU A 177 13.25 1.17 2.68
C GLU A 177 12.66 1.60 1.33
N MET A 178 11.60 2.39 1.34
CA MET A 178 10.97 2.95 0.13
C MET A 178 10.94 4.46 0.20
N ARG A 179 11.39 5.14 -0.87
CA ARG A 179 11.40 6.60 -0.97
C ARG A 179 10.90 7.14 -2.29
N ASN A 180 10.21 8.27 -2.24
CA ASN A 180 9.81 9.05 -3.42
C ASN A 180 9.11 8.17 -4.47
N VAL A 181 8.00 7.53 -4.11
CA VAL A 181 7.24 6.68 -5.03
C VAL A 181 5.95 7.38 -5.42
N LEU A 182 5.67 7.40 -6.73
CA LEU A 182 4.43 7.91 -7.31
C LEU A 182 3.63 6.75 -7.91
N ILE A 183 2.36 6.66 -7.54
CA ILE A 183 1.37 5.78 -8.15
C ILE A 183 0.21 6.66 -8.60
N ASP A 184 -0.06 6.69 -9.90
CA ASP A 184 -1.16 7.48 -10.47
C ASP A 184 -2.08 6.60 -11.30
N ALA A 185 -3.28 6.35 -10.78
CA ALA A 185 -4.37 5.63 -11.42
C ALA A 185 -5.61 6.52 -11.63
N ARG A 186 -5.45 7.86 -11.58
CA ARG A 186 -6.57 8.79 -11.81
C ARG A 186 -7.19 8.55 -13.17
N SER A 187 -8.51 8.47 -13.20
CA SER A 187 -9.28 8.15 -14.40
C SER A 187 -10.54 9.00 -14.46
N THR A 188 -10.89 9.47 -15.66
CA THR A 188 -12.13 10.19 -15.95
C THR A 188 -13.23 9.30 -16.53
N ASP A 189 -12.86 8.09 -16.98
CA ASP A 189 -13.71 7.24 -17.81
C ASP A 189 -14.29 6.05 -17.01
N GLY A 190 -13.82 5.84 -15.80
CA GLY A 190 -14.31 4.82 -14.87
C GLY A 190 -13.42 4.68 -13.64
N PHE A 191 -13.84 3.84 -12.70
CA PHE A 191 -13.20 3.73 -11.39
C PHE A 191 -12.03 2.71 -11.39
N PRO A 192 -10.84 3.07 -10.88
CA PRO A 192 -9.67 2.19 -10.86
C PRO A 192 -9.72 1.17 -9.71
N PHE A 193 -10.66 0.22 -9.77
CA PHE A 193 -10.91 -0.77 -8.71
C PHE A 193 -9.65 -1.56 -8.32
N ASN A 194 -9.35 -1.62 -7.02
CA ASN A 194 -8.24 -2.41 -6.42
C ASN A 194 -6.87 -2.10 -7.00
N THR A 195 -6.60 -0.81 -7.17
CA THR A 195 -5.29 -0.27 -7.53
C THR A 195 -4.46 0.03 -6.29
N ASP A 196 -4.50 -0.86 -5.30
CA ASP A 196 -3.81 -0.74 -4.02
C ASP A 196 -2.35 -0.38 -4.24
N GLY A 197 -1.87 0.63 -3.51
CA GLY A 197 -0.49 1.06 -3.62
C GLY A 197 0.45 0.00 -3.09
N ILE A 198 0.33 -0.33 -1.80
CA ILE A 198 1.26 -1.24 -1.12
C ILE A 198 0.50 -2.22 -0.22
N ASP A 199 0.59 -3.51 -0.51
CA ASP A 199 0.27 -4.58 0.44
C ASP A 199 1.54 -5.00 1.17
N LEU A 200 1.59 -4.77 2.49
CA LEU A 200 2.77 -4.99 3.32
C LEU A 200 2.56 -6.12 4.34
N SER A 201 3.50 -7.07 4.32
CA SER A 201 3.64 -8.18 5.26
C SER A 201 5.10 -8.34 5.74
N ALA A 202 5.85 -7.24 5.77
CA ALA A 202 7.28 -7.19 6.08
C ALA A 202 7.56 -6.44 7.39
N SER A 203 8.71 -6.71 8.00
CA SER A 203 9.15 -6.06 9.25
C SER A 203 10.35 -5.13 9.05
N ASN A 204 10.55 -4.19 9.97
CA ASN A 204 11.59 -3.15 9.88
C ASN A 204 11.46 -2.35 8.58
N VAL A 205 10.36 -1.63 8.46
CA VAL A 205 9.98 -0.95 7.22
C VAL A 205 9.99 0.56 7.44
N LEU A 206 10.70 1.29 6.58
CA LEU A 206 10.60 2.73 6.45
C LEU A 206 10.09 3.07 5.05
N ILE A 207 8.98 3.79 4.99
CA ILE A 207 8.42 4.35 3.77
C ILE A 207 8.32 5.86 3.95
N ASP A 208 8.96 6.62 3.06
CA ASP A 208 9.12 8.08 3.21
C ASP A 208 8.96 8.79 1.87
N GLY A 209 7.89 9.57 1.70
CA GLY A 209 7.59 10.24 0.44
C GLY A 209 6.78 9.35 -0.50
N LEU A 210 5.49 9.25 -0.24
CA LEU A 210 4.52 8.60 -1.13
C LEU A 210 3.58 9.64 -1.74
N GLU A 211 3.37 9.57 -3.04
CA GLU A 211 2.28 10.23 -3.73
C GLU A 211 1.41 9.15 -4.40
N VAL A 212 0.20 8.92 -3.88
CA VAL A 212 -0.68 7.84 -4.34
C VAL A 212 -2.05 8.38 -4.70
N HIS A 213 -2.37 8.33 -5.97
CA HIS A 213 -3.70 8.63 -6.48
C HIS A 213 -4.27 7.35 -7.09
N ASN A 214 -5.16 6.67 -6.39
CA ASN A 214 -5.66 5.37 -6.81
C ASN A 214 -7.16 5.22 -6.51
N GLY A 215 -7.65 3.99 -6.48
CA GLY A 215 -9.02 3.64 -6.12
C GLY A 215 -9.13 2.61 -5.00
N ASP A 216 -8.08 2.42 -4.20
CA ASP A 216 -8.06 1.47 -3.08
C ASP A 216 -7.03 1.93 -2.01
N ASP A 217 -6.59 1.05 -1.12
CA ASP A 217 -5.65 1.39 -0.03
C ASP A 217 -4.37 2.08 -0.56
N VAL A 218 -3.92 3.15 0.11
CA VAL A 218 -2.56 3.72 -0.12
C VAL A 218 -1.54 2.65 0.25
N ILE A 219 -1.74 2.11 1.45
CA ILE A 219 -1.01 0.97 1.99
C ILE A 219 -1.95 0.18 2.89
N ASN A 220 -1.80 -1.14 2.85
CA ASN A 220 -2.41 -2.08 3.77
C ASN A 220 -1.31 -2.85 4.51
N VAL A 221 -1.14 -2.58 5.81
CA VAL A 221 -0.18 -3.30 6.68
C VAL A 221 -0.90 -4.42 7.40
N SER A 222 -0.35 -5.64 7.33
CA SER A 222 -0.94 -6.82 7.94
C SER A 222 0.11 -7.71 8.63
N PRO A 223 -0.29 -8.51 9.64
CA PRO A 223 0.56 -9.52 10.24
C PRO A 223 1.21 -10.45 9.19
N PRO A 224 2.47 -10.87 9.40
CA PRO A 224 3.25 -10.77 10.63
C PRO A 224 4.12 -9.52 10.74
N SER A 225 3.80 -8.43 10.02
CA SER A 225 4.59 -7.18 10.04
C SER A 225 4.83 -6.66 11.46
N THR A 226 6.00 -6.08 11.68
CA THR A 226 6.36 -5.38 12.92
C THR A 226 7.32 -4.25 12.63
N ASN A 227 7.25 -3.17 13.41
CA ASN A 227 8.14 -2.01 13.27
C ASN A 227 8.07 -1.39 11.87
N VAL A 228 6.94 -0.75 11.58
CA VAL A 228 6.64 -0.10 10.30
C VAL A 228 6.48 1.40 10.54
N THR A 229 7.18 2.22 9.77
CA THR A 229 6.98 3.67 9.73
C THR A 229 6.68 4.10 8.31
N VAL A 230 5.55 4.78 8.12
CA VAL A 230 5.14 5.39 6.86
C VAL A 230 4.98 6.88 7.11
N ARG A 231 5.65 7.72 6.33
CA ARG A 231 5.55 9.16 6.49
C ARG A 231 5.65 9.96 5.21
N ASN A 232 5.20 11.21 5.30
CA ASN A 232 5.20 12.17 4.20
C ASN A 232 4.40 11.63 3.01
N VAL A 233 3.08 11.54 3.21
CA VAL A 233 2.13 10.96 2.24
C VAL A 233 1.23 12.04 1.68
N ILE A 234 1.06 12.06 0.35
CA ILE A 234 0.01 12.79 -0.34
C ILE A 234 -0.85 11.75 -1.06
N ALA A 235 -2.16 11.76 -0.81
CA ALA A 235 -3.03 10.76 -1.41
C ALA A 235 -4.42 11.30 -1.80
N SER A 236 -4.98 10.76 -2.89
CA SER A 236 -6.39 11.02 -3.25
C SER A 236 -7.08 9.87 -3.97
N GLY A 237 -8.41 9.80 -3.87
CA GLY A 237 -9.20 8.69 -4.43
C GLY A 237 -9.08 7.37 -3.67
N THR A 238 -8.39 7.38 -2.52
CA THR A 238 -7.86 6.17 -1.88
C THR A 238 -8.78 5.64 -0.78
N HIS A 239 -8.47 4.45 -0.27
CA HIS A 239 -9.07 3.87 0.94
C HIS A 239 -8.16 3.98 2.17
N GLY A 240 -7.17 4.88 2.10
CA GLY A 240 -6.41 5.36 3.24
C GLY A 240 -5.17 4.54 3.60
N LEU A 241 -4.63 4.89 4.76
CA LEU A 241 -3.51 4.25 5.44
C LEU A 241 -4.07 3.16 6.33
N SER A 242 -4.14 1.96 5.76
CA SER A 242 -4.92 0.84 6.27
C SER A 242 -4.07 -0.15 7.05
N VAL A 243 -4.64 -0.67 8.12
CA VAL A 243 -4.17 -1.85 8.85
C VAL A 243 -5.24 -2.93 8.77
N SER A 244 -4.87 -4.15 8.39
CA SER A 244 -5.79 -5.29 8.36
C SER A 244 -5.30 -6.46 9.18
N CYS A 245 -6.27 -7.23 9.69
CA CYS A 245 -5.99 -8.31 10.61
C CYS A 245 -6.96 -9.47 10.39
N ALA A 246 -6.44 -10.63 9.96
CA ALA A 246 -7.23 -11.85 9.73
C ALA A 246 -6.57 -13.12 10.31
N GLY A 247 -5.45 -12.95 11.01
CA GLY A 247 -4.68 -14.01 11.65
C GLY A 247 -3.36 -13.46 12.20
N ASN A 248 -2.66 -14.26 13.02
CA ASN A 248 -1.34 -13.95 13.58
C ASN A 248 -1.32 -12.67 14.44
N SER A 249 -0.12 -12.17 14.71
CA SER A 249 0.10 -10.94 15.46
C SER A 249 1.08 -10.02 14.75
N GLY A 250 0.91 -8.72 14.96
CA GLY A 250 1.80 -7.68 14.44
C GLY A 250 1.62 -6.40 15.26
N GLY A 251 2.42 -5.37 14.98
CA GLY A 251 2.32 -4.12 15.73
C GLY A 251 3.53 -3.23 15.61
N ASN A 252 3.52 -2.12 16.36
CA ASN A 252 4.47 -1.02 16.23
C ASN A 252 4.45 -0.44 14.81
N TYR A 253 3.29 0.12 14.45
CA TYR A 253 3.06 0.78 13.16
C TYR A 253 2.84 2.27 13.40
N THR A 254 3.59 3.12 12.71
CA THR A 254 3.43 4.57 12.75
C THR A 254 3.15 5.10 11.35
N PHE A 255 2.06 5.84 11.21
CA PHE A 255 1.70 6.60 10.03
C PHE A 255 1.72 8.08 10.40
N GLU A 256 2.62 8.87 9.82
CA GLU A 256 2.78 10.28 10.20
C GLU A 256 2.92 11.26 9.02
N ASN A 257 2.42 12.48 9.19
CA ASN A 257 2.54 13.56 8.20
C ASN A 257 1.90 13.17 6.85
N ALA A 258 0.58 13.12 6.83
CA ALA A 258 -0.19 12.77 5.62
C ALA A 258 -1.20 13.86 5.27
N TYR A 259 -1.35 14.14 3.97
CA TYR A 259 -2.45 14.91 3.41
C TYR A 259 -3.28 13.99 2.50
N ILE A 260 -4.51 13.68 2.94
CA ILE A 260 -5.40 12.74 2.25
C ILE A 260 -6.67 13.49 1.86
N TYR A 261 -6.98 13.54 0.56
CA TYR A 261 -8.11 14.30 0.07
C TYR A 261 -8.95 13.53 -0.95
N ASP A 262 -10.21 13.91 -1.13
CA ASP A 262 -11.14 13.31 -2.10
C ASP A 262 -11.08 11.76 -2.07
N SER A 263 -11.15 11.19 -0.86
CA SER A 263 -10.88 9.77 -0.60
C SER A 263 -12.00 9.15 0.22
N LEU A 264 -12.12 7.82 0.18
CA LEU A 264 -13.08 7.10 1.00
C LEU A 264 -12.67 7.13 2.47
N MET A 265 -11.42 6.82 2.77
CA MET A 265 -10.92 6.72 4.15
C MET A 265 -9.52 7.34 4.29
N ALA A 266 -9.12 7.65 5.53
CA ALA A 266 -7.77 8.13 5.84
C ALA A 266 -7.03 7.23 6.84
N ALA A 267 -7.41 7.23 8.13
CA ALA A 267 -6.87 6.31 9.13
C ALA A 267 -7.81 5.10 9.29
N ARG A 268 -7.38 3.91 8.83
CA ARG A 268 -8.26 2.75 8.72
C ARG A 268 -7.73 1.51 9.44
N PHE A 269 -8.59 0.84 10.20
CA PHE A 269 -8.36 -0.51 10.71
C PHE A 269 -9.51 -1.45 10.32
N LYS A 270 -9.18 -2.65 9.84
CA LYS A 270 -10.13 -3.73 9.51
C LYS A 270 -9.72 -5.07 10.14
N GLY A 271 -10.38 -5.45 11.24
CA GLY A 271 -10.34 -6.79 11.81
C GLY A 271 -11.35 -7.70 11.10
N ALA A 272 -10.95 -8.90 10.68
CA ALA A 272 -11.85 -9.80 9.96
C ALA A 272 -12.77 -10.57 10.92
N ILE A 273 -14.08 -10.48 10.69
CA ILE A 273 -15.06 -11.24 11.49
C ILE A 273 -14.79 -12.75 11.39
N GLY A 274 -14.90 -13.43 12.52
CA GLY A 274 -14.64 -14.87 12.60
C GLY A 274 -13.17 -15.26 12.60
N LYS A 275 -12.24 -14.29 12.71
CA LYS A 275 -10.81 -14.53 12.78
C LYS A 275 -10.22 -13.90 14.04
N THR A 276 -9.37 -14.66 14.72
CA THR A 276 -8.56 -14.13 15.81
C THR A 276 -7.21 -13.66 15.28
N CYS A 277 -6.83 -12.47 15.69
CA CYS A 277 -5.52 -11.91 15.47
C CYS A 277 -5.26 -10.79 16.49
N ASN A 278 -4.00 -10.39 16.66
CA ASN A 278 -3.63 -9.37 17.65
C ASN A 278 -2.79 -8.29 17.00
N ILE A 279 -3.28 -7.06 17.02
CA ILE A 279 -2.54 -5.87 16.62
C ILE A 279 -2.33 -4.99 17.83
N SER A 280 -1.09 -4.55 18.04
CA SER A 280 -0.79 -3.58 19.07
C SER A 280 0.02 -2.41 18.54
N ASP A 281 0.00 -1.30 19.28
CA ASP A 281 0.91 -0.17 19.09
C ASP A 281 0.82 0.43 17.67
N VAL A 282 -0.37 0.93 17.33
CA VAL A 282 -0.63 1.58 16.03
C VAL A 282 -0.89 3.06 16.25
N THR A 283 -0.14 3.91 15.57
CA THR A 283 -0.27 5.36 15.65
C THR A 283 -0.55 5.97 14.29
N TRP A 284 -1.63 6.75 14.18
CA TRP A 284 -1.84 7.71 13.09
C TRP A 284 -1.66 9.13 13.65
N LYS A 285 -0.73 9.90 13.06
CA LYS A 285 -0.32 11.20 13.59
C LYS A 285 -0.20 12.28 12.52
N ASN A 286 -0.65 13.49 12.82
CA ASN A 286 -0.52 14.65 11.94
C ASN A 286 -1.08 14.34 10.53
N ILE A 287 -2.37 14.04 10.47
CA ILE A 287 -3.09 13.72 9.24
C ILE A 287 -4.08 14.85 8.94
N GLU A 288 -3.86 15.55 7.83
CA GLU A 288 -4.81 16.50 7.30
C GLU A 288 -5.73 15.78 6.29
N VAL A 289 -7.03 15.92 6.48
CA VAL A 289 -8.05 15.36 5.60
C VAL A 289 -8.88 16.43 4.92
N LYS A 290 -9.23 16.23 3.65
CA LYS A 290 -10.16 17.12 2.94
C LYS A 290 -11.12 16.35 2.08
N ASN A 291 -12.43 16.52 2.30
CA ASN A 291 -13.45 15.81 1.55
C ASN A 291 -13.25 14.27 1.61
N VAL A 292 -13.07 13.75 2.83
CA VAL A 292 -12.89 12.30 3.08
C VAL A 292 -14.15 11.71 3.69
N SER A 293 -14.68 10.60 3.17
CA SER A 293 -15.95 10.04 3.69
C SER A 293 -15.84 9.52 5.12
N PHE A 294 -14.72 8.84 5.43
CA PHE A 294 -14.43 8.28 6.75
C PHE A 294 -13.00 8.62 7.17
N PRO A 295 -12.73 9.83 7.71
CA PRO A 295 -11.40 10.21 8.18
C PRO A 295 -10.78 9.22 9.17
N ILE A 296 -11.55 8.75 10.15
CA ILE A 296 -11.15 7.69 11.08
C ILE A 296 -12.17 6.56 10.96
N HIS A 297 -11.71 5.38 10.52
CA HIS A 297 -12.55 4.19 10.37
C HIS A 297 -11.89 2.98 11.03
N PHE A 298 -12.40 2.59 12.20
CA PHE A 298 -12.00 1.40 12.91
C PHE A 298 -13.17 0.43 12.96
N ILE A 299 -12.97 -0.79 12.48
CA ILE A 299 -13.96 -1.87 12.58
C ILE A 299 -13.28 -3.20 12.94
N ALA A 300 -13.70 -3.79 14.06
CA ALA A 300 -13.16 -5.06 14.55
C ALA A 300 -13.77 -6.28 13.84
N ASP A 301 -15.02 -6.15 13.36
CA ASP A 301 -15.83 -7.22 12.78
C ASP A 301 -16.12 -7.02 11.28
N TYR A 302 -15.10 -6.64 10.52
CA TYR A 302 -15.23 -6.41 9.08
C TYR A 302 -15.53 -7.71 8.32
N TYR A 303 -16.50 -7.61 7.41
CA TYR A 303 -16.69 -8.52 6.29
C TYR A 303 -16.97 -7.67 5.05
N ASP A 304 -16.82 -8.26 3.86
CA ASP A 304 -17.19 -7.62 2.60
C ASP A 304 -18.72 -7.71 2.41
N GLN A 305 -19.40 -6.57 2.50
CA GLN A 305 -20.86 -6.48 2.47
C GLN A 305 -21.46 -6.94 1.13
N GLU A 306 -20.73 -6.84 0.01
CA GLU A 306 -21.22 -7.30 -1.30
C GLU A 306 -21.22 -8.84 -1.37
N LYS A 307 -20.29 -9.48 -0.65
CA LYS A 307 -20.17 -10.94 -0.57
C LYS A 307 -20.97 -11.54 0.58
N GLY A 308 -21.25 -10.74 1.60
CA GLY A 308 -21.84 -11.19 2.85
C GLY A 308 -20.88 -12.01 3.71
N ILE A 309 -21.35 -12.39 4.90
CA ILE A 309 -20.58 -13.23 5.81
C ILE A 309 -20.51 -14.66 5.26
N PRO A 310 -19.31 -15.24 5.08
CA PRO A 310 -19.18 -16.62 4.60
C PRO A 310 -19.91 -17.61 5.52
N ALA A 311 -20.57 -18.62 4.93
CA ALA A 311 -21.32 -19.62 5.69
C ALA A 311 -20.42 -20.37 6.69
N GLY A 312 -20.90 -20.51 7.94
CA GLY A 312 -20.17 -21.18 9.02
C GLY A 312 -19.15 -20.30 9.75
N THR A 313 -19.05 -19.02 9.40
CA THR A 313 -18.24 -18.05 10.15
C THR A 313 -18.78 -17.90 11.57
N ASN A 314 -17.92 -18.04 12.58
CA ASN A 314 -18.28 -17.78 13.97
C ASN A 314 -18.25 -16.27 14.23
N THR A 315 -19.41 -15.62 14.23
CA THR A 315 -19.53 -14.16 14.40
C THR A 315 -19.28 -13.67 15.83
N SER A 316 -19.00 -14.56 16.77
CA SER A 316 -18.56 -14.21 18.13
C SER A 316 -17.03 -14.12 18.26
N ILE A 317 -16.30 -14.21 17.14
CA ILE A 317 -14.84 -14.10 17.11
C ILE A 317 -14.47 -12.82 16.37
N SER A 318 -13.60 -12.02 17.00
CA SER A 318 -13.10 -10.75 16.49
C SER A 318 -11.58 -10.62 16.64
N ALA A 319 -11.03 -9.58 16.01
CA ALA A 319 -9.63 -9.18 16.20
C ALA A 319 -9.44 -8.50 17.56
N PHE A 320 -8.26 -8.69 18.17
CA PHE A 320 -7.81 -7.93 19.32
C PHE A 320 -6.95 -6.76 18.85
N ALA A 321 -7.27 -5.56 19.32
CA ALA A 321 -6.56 -4.32 19.05
C ALA A 321 -6.23 -3.65 20.38
N SER A 322 -4.95 -3.36 20.63
CA SER A 322 -4.52 -2.67 21.85
C SER A 322 -3.54 -1.53 21.57
N HIS A 323 -3.55 -0.48 22.38
CA HIS A 323 -2.60 0.64 22.27
C HIS A 323 -2.66 1.36 20.92
N PHE A 324 -3.87 1.72 20.48
CA PHE A 324 -4.06 2.50 19.25
C PHE A 324 -4.10 3.99 19.58
N THR A 325 -3.40 4.81 18.80
CA THR A 325 -3.32 6.25 18.98
C THR A 325 -3.69 7.00 17.71
N TRP A 326 -4.60 7.97 17.82
CA TRP A 326 -4.90 8.96 16.79
C TRP A 326 -4.56 10.35 17.32
N GLN A 327 -3.60 11.02 16.69
CA GLN A 327 -3.07 12.30 17.19
C GLN A 327 -3.02 13.36 16.09
N GLY A 328 -3.74 14.46 16.23
CA GLY A 328 -3.71 15.56 15.26
C GLY A 328 -4.29 15.16 13.91
N ILE A 329 -5.54 14.70 13.91
CA ILE A 329 -6.28 14.36 12.68
C ILE A 329 -7.34 15.41 12.44
N ASN A 330 -7.12 16.26 11.42
CA ASN A 330 -7.86 17.51 11.26
C ASN A 330 -8.37 17.69 9.84
N GLY A 331 -9.51 18.37 9.68
CA GLY A 331 -10.00 18.83 8.38
C GLY A 331 -11.48 18.54 8.14
N SER A 332 -11.85 18.10 6.93
CA SER A 332 -13.26 17.97 6.54
C SER A 332 -13.66 16.61 6.00
N VAL A 333 -14.85 16.17 6.42
CA VAL A 333 -15.54 15.00 5.85
C VAL A 333 -16.15 15.35 4.49
N ALA A 334 -16.45 14.33 3.69
CA ALA A 334 -17.12 14.51 2.41
C ALA A 334 -18.60 14.95 2.55
N ALA A 335 -19.09 15.73 1.59
CA ALA A 335 -20.49 16.17 1.57
C ALA A 335 -21.47 15.02 1.29
N VAL A 336 -20.98 13.96 0.66
CA VAL A 336 -21.68 12.72 0.33
C VAL A 336 -20.74 11.57 0.67
N VAL A 337 -21.24 10.55 1.34
CA VAL A 337 -20.46 9.35 1.67
C VAL A 337 -20.25 8.51 0.40
N GLY A 338 -19.00 8.13 0.15
CA GLY A 338 -18.59 7.28 -0.97
C GLY A 338 -17.51 7.92 -1.84
N ASP A 339 -17.00 7.12 -2.78
CA ASP A 339 -15.90 7.46 -3.69
C ASP A 339 -16.16 6.99 -5.14
N GLY A 340 -17.31 6.36 -5.40
CA GLY A 340 -17.65 5.76 -6.70
C GLY A 340 -17.39 4.24 -6.80
N THR A 341 -16.89 3.60 -5.74
CA THR A 341 -16.67 2.13 -5.68
C THR A 341 -17.93 1.31 -5.38
N CYS A 342 -19.03 1.94 -5.01
CA CYS A 342 -20.25 1.22 -4.65
C CYS A 342 -20.93 0.63 -5.88
N VAL A 343 -20.94 -0.70 -6.01
CA VAL A 343 -21.54 -1.42 -7.15
C VAL A 343 -22.71 -2.32 -6.75
N THR A 344 -22.96 -2.49 -5.45
CA THR A 344 -24.12 -3.20 -4.89
C THR A 344 -24.85 -2.35 -3.85
N ASP A 345 -26.04 -2.79 -3.43
CA ASP A 345 -26.77 -2.23 -2.29
C ASP A 345 -26.99 -3.36 -1.25
N PRO A 346 -26.34 -3.32 -0.07
CA PRO A 346 -25.41 -2.29 0.40
C PRO A 346 -24.05 -2.30 -0.34
N CYS A 347 -23.32 -1.18 -0.29
CA CYS A 347 -21.95 -1.07 -0.80
C CYS A 347 -20.96 -1.92 0.02
N TRP A 348 -19.81 -2.32 -0.56
CA TRP A 348 -18.75 -3.03 0.18
C TRP A 348 -18.22 -2.28 1.41
N TYR A 349 -18.31 -0.95 1.44
CA TYR A 349 -17.85 -0.13 2.58
C TYR A 349 -18.98 0.23 3.55
N ALA A 350 -20.20 -0.28 3.35
CA ALA A 350 -21.35 0.12 4.13
C ALA A 350 -21.09 -0.10 5.63
N THR A 351 -21.20 0.97 6.40
CA THR A 351 -20.86 0.96 7.83
C THR A 351 -22.02 1.49 8.66
N THR A 352 -22.17 0.96 9.88
CA THR A 352 -23.28 1.32 10.76
C THR A 352 -23.23 2.81 11.08
N GLY A 353 -24.37 3.51 10.90
CA GLY A 353 -24.47 4.93 11.21
C GLY A 353 -23.73 5.85 10.23
N GLU A 354 -23.39 5.36 9.03
CA GLU A 354 -22.73 6.17 8.01
C GLU A 354 -23.54 7.43 7.66
N SER A 355 -22.86 8.56 7.65
CA SER A 355 -23.48 9.87 7.47
C SER A 355 -22.42 10.90 7.07
N PRO A 356 -22.74 11.86 6.19
CA PRO A 356 -21.83 12.97 5.87
C PRO A 356 -21.64 13.94 7.06
N ASN A 357 -22.28 13.68 8.20
CA ASN A 357 -22.08 14.43 9.43
C ASN A 357 -21.08 13.78 10.39
N ASN A 358 -20.65 12.54 10.15
CA ASN A 358 -19.79 11.79 11.06
C ASN A 358 -18.37 11.65 10.46
N GLY A 359 -17.35 11.91 11.27
CA GLY A 359 -15.95 11.84 10.87
C GLY A 359 -15.15 10.70 11.53
N MET A 360 -15.71 10.09 12.59
CA MET A 360 -15.05 9.04 13.35
C MET A 360 -15.98 7.84 13.56
N TYR A 361 -15.49 6.64 13.26
CA TYR A 361 -16.23 5.39 13.40
C TYR A 361 -15.35 4.41 14.20
N LEU A 362 -15.75 4.12 15.43
CA LEU A 362 -15.07 3.21 16.37
C LEU A 362 -15.97 2.01 16.65
N LEU A 363 -15.92 1.03 15.75
CA LEU A 363 -16.82 -0.12 15.77
C LEU A 363 -16.09 -1.33 16.36
N CYS A 364 -15.98 -1.34 17.69
CA CYS A 364 -15.41 -2.46 18.43
C CYS A 364 -16.45 -3.56 18.67
N HIS A 365 -15.96 -4.79 18.76
CA HIS A 365 -16.78 -5.95 19.14
C HIS A 365 -17.30 -5.80 20.57
N ASP A 366 -16.35 -5.58 21.49
CA ASP A 366 -16.56 -5.23 22.88
C ASP A 366 -15.25 -4.64 23.45
N HIS A 367 -15.29 -4.24 24.72
CA HIS A 367 -14.14 -3.65 25.41
C HIS A 367 -12.94 -4.61 25.54
N ALA A 368 -13.15 -5.92 25.62
CA ALA A 368 -12.06 -6.88 25.75
C ALA A 368 -11.28 -7.08 24.43
N HIS A 369 -11.85 -6.63 23.30
CA HIS A 369 -11.20 -6.68 21.98
C HIS A 369 -10.55 -5.35 21.58
N CYS A 370 -10.87 -4.27 22.29
CA CYS A 370 -10.36 -2.93 22.03
C CYS A 370 -9.88 -2.28 23.33
N GLU A 371 -8.58 -2.31 23.57
CA GLU A 371 -7.98 -1.85 24.83
C GLU A 371 -7.01 -0.69 24.59
N ASP A 372 -6.96 0.26 25.52
CA ASP A 372 -5.98 1.37 25.54
C ASP A 372 -5.96 2.23 24.26
N PHE A 373 -7.13 2.69 23.82
CA PHE A 373 -7.22 3.64 22.71
C PHE A 373 -7.02 5.08 23.19
N HIS A 374 -6.26 5.87 22.43
CA HIS A 374 -5.94 7.25 22.76
C HIS A 374 -6.17 8.19 21.58
N PHE A 375 -6.79 9.32 21.85
CA PHE A 375 -7.16 10.35 20.89
C PHE A 375 -6.71 11.72 21.42
N GLU A 376 -5.97 12.46 20.62
CA GLU A 376 -5.51 13.80 20.98
C GLU A 376 -5.61 14.72 19.77
N GLY A 377 -6.23 15.90 19.93
CA GLY A 377 -6.29 16.90 18.88
C GLY A 377 -7.01 16.42 17.61
N ILE A 378 -8.22 15.88 17.76
CA ILE A 378 -9.08 15.51 16.64
C ILE A 378 -10.01 16.68 16.34
N ASP A 379 -9.82 17.34 15.19
CA ASP A 379 -10.62 18.49 14.74
C ASP A 379 -11.22 18.23 13.34
N LEU A 380 -12.34 17.52 13.32
CA LEU A 380 -13.05 17.15 12.09
C LEU A 380 -14.33 17.96 11.93
N THR A 381 -14.56 18.45 10.72
CA THR A 381 -15.75 19.22 10.36
C THR A 381 -16.56 18.52 9.27
N THR A 382 -17.87 18.73 9.31
CA THR A 382 -18.77 18.43 8.19
C THR A 382 -18.38 19.27 6.97
N ALA A 383 -18.82 18.89 5.76
CA ALA A 383 -18.65 19.72 4.57
C ALA A 383 -19.28 21.13 4.68
N LYS A 384 -20.16 21.35 5.67
CA LYS A 384 -20.79 22.64 5.98
C LYS A 384 -20.09 23.42 7.09
N GLY A 385 -18.95 22.93 7.60
CA GLY A 385 -18.14 23.57 8.64
C GLY A 385 -18.65 23.40 10.07
N ALA A 386 -19.72 22.63 10.30
CA ALA A 386 -20.11 22.23 11.65
C ALA A 386 -19.16 21.13 12.18
N PRO A 387 -18.92 21.02 13.49
CA PRO A 387 -18.18 19.89 14.06
C PRO A 387 -18.76 18.54 13.64
N ALA A 388 -17.90 17.59 13.24
CA ALA A 388 -18.31 16.25 12.86
C ALA A 388 -18.68 15.39 14.08
N GLY A 389 -19.51 14.38 13.86
CA GLY A 389 -19.90 13.39 14.85
C GLY A 389 -19.05 12.13 14.83
N GLU A 390 -19.27 11.30 15.84
CA GLU A 390 -18.74 9.95 15.96
C GLU A 390 -19.85 8.91 15.97
N ILE A 391 -19.53 7.72 15.47
CA ILE A 391 -20.24 6.49 15.78
C ILE A 391 -19.28 5.58 16.55
N CYS A 392 -19.70 5.11 17.71
CA CYS A 392 -18.88 4.31 18.59
C CYS A 392 -19.72 3.20 19.24
N THR A 393 -19.17 1.99 19.25
CA THR A 393 -19.75 0.80 19.87
C THR A 393 -18.68 -0.02 20.57
N GLY A 394 -19.02 -0.64 21.70
CA GLY A 394 -18.13 -1.54 22.44
C GLY A 394 -17.15 -0.84 23.38
N LEU A 395 -17.12 0.49 23.38
CA LEU A 395 -16.27 1.33 24.24
C LEU A 395 -17.10 2.31 25.10
N GLU A 396 -18.41 2.08 25.24
CA GLU A 396 -19.28 2.91 26.06
C GLU A 396 -18.83 2.91 27.53
N GLY A 397 -18.66 4.10 28.11
CA GLY A 397 -18.24 4.27 29.50
C GLY A 397 -16.73 4.09 29.74
N VAL A 398 -15.93 3.84 28.70
CA VAL A 398 -14.46 3.90 28.80
C VAL A 398 -14.04 5.36 28.94
N GLU A 399 -13.31 5.65 30.01
CA GLU A 399 -12.79 7.00 30.31
C GLU A 399 -11.36 7.17 29.77
N ASP A 400 -10.84 8.40 29.81
CA ASP A 400 -9.44 8.75 29.49
C ASP A 400 -8.93 8.42 28.07
N MET A 401 -9.78 7.99 27.14
CA MET A 401 -9.42 7.83 25.72
C MET A 401 -9.13 9.17 25.02
N GLY A 402 -9.52 10.31 25.58
CA GLY A 402 -9.42 11.63 24.93
C GLY A 402 -10.61 11.99 24.03
N VAL A 403 -11.45 11.01 23.69
CA VAL A 403 -12.82 11.16 23.16
C VAL A 403 -13.78 10.36 24.05
N THR A 404 -15.08 10.68 24.03
CA THR A 404 -16.09 9.93 24.80
C THR A 404 -17.03 9.22 23.84
N CYS A 405 -17.08 7.89 23.92
CA CYS A 405 -17.98 7.04 23.13
C CYS A 405 -19.45 7.29 23.51
N VAL A 406 -20.11 8.25 22.85
CA VAL A 406 -21.50 8.65 23.14
C VAL A 406 -22.39 8.80 21.91
N ASN A 407 -21.88 8.54 20.70
CA ASN A 407 -22.63 8.65 19.44
C ASN A 407 -23.21 10.07 19.25
N GLY A 408 -22.32 11.06 19.19
CA GLY A 408 -22.66 12.48 19.09
C GLY A 408 -21.56 13.29 18.43
N THR A 409 -21.53 14.61 18.65
CA THR A 409 -20.41 15.44 18.18
C THR A 409 -19.10 14.96 18.80
N ILE A 410 -18.03 14.89 18.00
CA ILE A 410 -16.69 14.57 18.50
C ILE A 410 -16.30 15.63 19.53
N ALA A 411 -16.16 15.19 20.78
CA ALA A 411 -15.67 15.99 21.88
C ALA A 411 -14.24 15.54 22.20
N ALA A 412 -13.29 15.90 21.34
CA ALA A 412 -11.88 15.67 21.61
C ALA A 412 -11.40 16.66 22.69
N LYS A 413 -10.76 16.13 23.73
CA LYS A 413 -10.19 16.94 24.82
C LYS A 413 -8.82 17.50 24.47
#